data_AF-A0A5J4Q039-F1
#
_entry.id   AF-A0A5J4Q039-F1
#
_cell.length_a   1.000
_cell.length_b   1.000
_cell.length_c   1.000
_cell.angle_alpha   90.00
_cell.angle_beta   90.00
_cell.angle_gamma   90.00
#
_symmetry.space_group_name_H-M   'P 1'
#
loop_
_entity.id
_entity.type
_entity.pdbx_description
1 polymer ?
#
loop_
_entity_poly.entity_id
_entity_poly.type
_entity_poly.pdbx_seq_one_letter_code
_entity_poly.pdbx_strand_id
1 'polypeptide(L)'
;MKRVLLAVTALFIMNFVYGQALEVSAVRIGNQIDVSIGPHFFTSYRFDGNEKYPFFFPVNGPVSGFGVTSMRNGIWPHHSSLFFGCDRVNGGNYWQEGLERGRIISTGVRIVEAKGSKVVIEDECIWKRPDAEAPIVDRRKITISAPVKDIYQLDFDIEMEMLIDVAIQKTNHSLFSVRVDPDLAVVEGGTMIDSEGRQGEK
;
A
#
# COMPACT_ATOMS: atom_id res chain seq x y z
N MET A 1 58.32 41.01 -29.93
CA MET A 1 57.04 41.17 -29.21
C MET A 1 56.46 39.77 -28.95
N LYS A 2 56.55 39.26 -27.72
CA LYS A 2 56.03 37.92 -27.37
C LYS A 2 54.54 38.02 -27.05
N ARG A 3 53.69 37.34 -27.84
CA ARG A 3 52.25 37.25 -27.58
C ARG A 3 52.01 36.14 -26.55
N VAL A 4 51.47 36.50 -25.39
CA VAL A 4 51.02 35.56 -24.37
C VAL A 4 49.56 35.24 -24.68
N LEU A 5 49.26 33.98 -24.98
CA LEU A 5 47.88 33.49 -25.12
C LEU A 5 47.40 33.08 -23.73
N LEU A 6 46.40 33.79 -23.17
CA LEU A 6 45.65 33.32 -22.02
C LEU A 6 44.51 32.43 -22.52
N ALA A 7 44.60 31.12 -22.25
CA ALA A 7 43.48 30.21 -22.41
C ALA A 7 42.64 30.26 -21.12
N VAL A 8 41.43 30.81 -21.20
CA VAL A 8 40.45 30.76 -20.12
C VAL A 8 39.66 29.47 -20.29
N THR A 9 39.91 28.48 -19.43
CA THR A 9 39.12 27.25 -19.37
C THR A 9 37.88 27.51 -18.52
N ALA A 10 36.72 27.66 -19.16
CA ALA A 10 35.44 27.74 -18.45
C ALA A 10 35.03 26.33 -17.98
N LEU A 11 35.07 26.10 -16.67
CA LEU A 11 34.61 24.86 -16.06
C LEU A 11 33.08 24.92 -15.91
N PHE A 12 32.35 24.28 -16.83
CA PHE A 12 30.90 24.10 -16.69
C PHE A 12 30.63 22.99 -15.66
N ILE A 13 30.27 23.37 -14.44
CA ILE A 13 29.73 22.45 -13.44
C ILE A 13 28.26 22.20 -13.81
N MET A 14 27.99 21.10 -14.51
CA MET A 14 26.62 20.60 -14.66
C MET A 14 26.17 20.07 -13.29
N ASN A 15 25.39 20.85 -12.56
CA ASN A 15 24.64 20.36 -11.41
C ASN A 15 23.53 19.44 -11.93
N PHE A 16 23.79 18.14 -11.96
CA PHE A 16 22.71 17.15 -12.05
C PHE A 16 21.93 17.24 -10.73
N VAL A 17 20.76 17.86 -10.78
CA VAL A 17 19.76 17.74 -9.71
C VAL A 17 19.17 16.34 -9.82
N TYR A 18 19.85 15.36 -9.24
CA TYR A 18 19.19 14.11 -8.91
C TYR A 18 18.11 14.46 -7.88
N GLY A 19 16.85 14.10 -8.17
CA GLY A 19 15.77 14.24 -7.20
C GLY A 19 16.18 13.51 -5.93
N GLN A 20 16.39 14.26 -4.85
CA GLN A 20 16.77 13.67 -3.58
C GLN A 20 15.55 12.97 -2.99
N ALA A 21 15.72 11.71 -2.57
CA ALA A 21 14.69 10.98 -1.85
C ALA A 21 14.24 11.80 -0.63
N LEU A 22 12.93 11.94 -0.45
CA LEU A 22 12.39 12.61 0.72
C LEU A 22 12.53 11.70 1.95
N GLU A 23 12.68 12.34 3.10
CA GLU A 23 12.67 11.62 4.38
C GLU A 23 11.27 11.04 4.63
N VAL A 24 11.21 9.75 4.93
CA VAL A 24 10.00 9.02 5.34
C VAL A 24 10.16 8.63 6.81
N SER A 25 9.07 8.69 7.57
CA SER A 25 9.05 8.28 8.98
C SER A 25 7.76 7.57 9.34
N ALA A 26 7.83 6.67 10.32
CA ALA A 26 6.69 5.90 10.80
C ALA A 26 6.63 5.89 12.34
N VAL A 27 5.41 5.98 12.86
CA VAL A 27 5.12 5.96 14.30
C VAL A 27 3.93 5.03 14.56
N ARG A 28 4.09 4.12 15.51
CA ARG A 28 2.99 3.27 15.96
C ARG A 28 2.12 4.02 16.98
N ILE A 29 0.81 4.02 16.76
CA ILE A 29 -0.20 4.62 17.63
C ILE A 29 -1.26 3.55 17.90
N GLY A 30 -1.20 2.86 19.03
CA GLY A 30 -2.11 1.75 19.32
C GLY A 30 -2.07 0.65 18.25
N ASN A 31 -3.20 0.47 17.55
CA ASN A 31 -3.40 -0.53 16.49
C ASN A 31 -3.22 0.00 15.06
N GLN A 32 -2.49 1.10 14.92
CA GLN A 32 -2.11 1.63 13.62
C GLN A 32 -0.65 2.09 13.59
N ILE A 33 -0.06 2.13 12.39
CA ILE A 33 1.25 2.73 12.12
C ILE A 33 1.06 3.87 11.13
N ASP A 34 1.24 5.10 11.61
CA ASP A 34 1.15 6.30 10.81
C ASP A 34 2.48 6.56 10.12
N VAL A 35 2.42 6.94 8.85
CA VAL A 35 3.58 7.15 7.98
C VAL A 35 3.51 8.56 7.42
N SER A 36 4.59 9.31 7.57
CA SER A 36 4.73 10.67 7.06
C SER A 36 5.92 10.77 6.10
N ILE A 37 5.79 11.61 5.08
CA ILE A 37 6.84 11.93 4.11
C ILE A 37 7.15 13.43 4.27
N GLY A 38 8.34 13.73 4.78
CA GLY A 38 8.67 15.05 5.28
C GLY A 38 7.65 15.52 6.33
N PRO A 39 7.06 16.72 6.18
CA PRO A 39 6.05 17.23 7.11
C PRO A 39 4.62 16.72 6.81
N HIS A 40 4.43 15.93 5.76
CA HIS A 40 3.10 15.55 5.28
C HIS A 40 2.73 14.14 5.72
N PHE A 41 1.54 14.00 6.30
CA PHE A 41 0.95 12.69 6.58
C PHE A 41 0.59 11.98 5.27
N PHE A 42 1.14 10.78 5.07
CA PHE A 42 0.93 10.00 3.85
C PHE A 42 -0.16 8.95 4.02
N THR A 43 0.00 8.05 4.99
CA THR A 43 -0.93 6.93 5.18
C THR A 43 -0.85 6.33 6.59
N SER A 44 -1.79 5.46 6.92
CA SER A 44 -1.77 4.68 8.16
C SER A 44 -2.05 3.21 7.88
N TYR A 45 -1.16 2.32 8.31
CA TYR A 45 -1.40 0.86 8.31
C TYR A 45 -2.20 0.48 9.55
N ARG A 46 -3.45 0.05 9.35
CA ARG A 46 -4.41 -0.22 10.41
C ARG A 46 -4.63 -1.71 10.52
N PHE A 47 -4.59 -2.25 11.74
CA PHE A 47 -4.64 -3.69 12.01
C PHE A 47 -5.54 -4.01 13.21
N ASP A 48 -6.62 -3.24 13.35
CA ASP A 48 -7.54 -3.38 14.47
C ASP A 48 -8.21 -4.76 14.57
N GLY A 49 -8.33 -5.24 15.82
CA GLY A 49 -8.93 -6.52 16.16
C GLY A 49 -10.44 -6.61 15.89
N ASN A 50 -11.11 -5.55 15.46
CA ASN A 50 -12.52 -5.54 15.04
C ASN A 50 -12.68 -5.37 13.51
N GLU A 51 -11.59 -5.43 12.75
CA GLU A 51 -11.61 -5.33 11.30
C GLU A 51 -11.48 -6.69 10.61
N LYS A 52 -11.91 -6.77 9.35
CA LYS A 52 -11.81 -8.00 8.54
C LYS A 52 -10.36 -8.39 8.23
N TYR A 53 -9.51 -7.40 8.00
CA TYR A 53 -8.12 -7.54 7.59
C TYR A 53 -7.35 -6.23 7.85
N PRO A 54 -6.01 -6.25 7.89
CA PRO A 54 -5.23 -5.02 7.90
C PRO A 54 -5.28 -4.28 6.55
N PHE A 55 -5.30 -2.96 6.59
CA PHE A 55 -5.41 -2.10 5.41
C PHE A 55 -4.71 -0.74 5.62
N PHE A 56 -4.44 -0.04 4.51
CA PHE A 56 -3.91 1.32 4.53
C PHE A 56 -5.01 2.34 4.29
N PHE A 57 -5.21 3.30 5.20
CA PHE A 57 -6.11 4.43 4.96
C PHE A 57 -5.82 5.64 5.87
N PRO A 58 -5.94 6.88 5.35
CA PRO A 58 -6.06 7.21 3.92
C PRO A 58 -4.75 6.91 3.18
N VAL A 59 -4.78 6.86 1.85
CA VAL A 59 -3.56 6.94 1.02
C VAL A 59 -3.57 8.29 0.34
N ASN A 60 -2.67 9.19 0.72
CA ASN A 60 -2.64 10.56 0.21
C ASN A 60 -1.67 10.72 -0.96
N GLY A 61 -2.07 11.49 -1.97
CA GLY A 61 -1.25 11.79 -3.14
C GLY A 61 -0.13 12.80 -2.84
N PRO A 62 1.02 12.71 -3.53
CA PRO A 62 2.20 13.55 -3.27
C PRO A 62 2.01 15.02 -3.67
N VAL A 63 1.24 15.31 -4.72
CA VAL A 63 1.10 16.66 -5.27
C VAL A 63 0.03 17.47 -4.53
N SER A 64 -1.15 16.88 -4.31
CA SER A 64 -2.29 17.57 -3.72
C SER A 64 -2.38 17.40 -2.21
N GLY A 65 -1.75 16.36 -1.65
CA GLY A 65 -1.95 15.96 -0.26
C GLY A 65 -3.34 15.37 0.05
N PHE A 66 -4.23 15.26 -0.94
CA PHE A 66 -5.56 14.68 -0.78
C PHE A 66 -5.54 13.16 -0.95
N GLY A 67 -6.54 12.49 -0.37
CA GLY A 67 -6.72 11.05 -0.50
C GLY A 67 -6.96 10.64 -1.95
N VAL A 68 -6.27 9.59 -2.40
CA VAL A 68 -6.48 8.95 -3.72
C VAL A 68 -7.26 7.63 -3.60
N THR A 69 -7.60 7.25 -2.38
CA THR A 69 -8.35 6.05 -2.02
C THR A 69 -9.53 6.40 -1.12
N SER A 70 -10.63 5.65 -1.22
CA SER A 70 -11.80 5.78 -0.36
C SER A 70 -12.06 4.52 0.47
N MET A 71 -13.00 4.61 1.42
CA MET A 71 -13.50 3.46 2.19
C MET A 71 -15.02 3.38 2.15
N ARG A 72 -15.51 2.19 2.50
CA ARG A 72 -16.88 1.81 2.88
C ARG A 72 -17.95 2.89 2.66
N ASN A 73 -18.88 2.60 1.78
CA ASN A 73 -20.07 3.43 1.60
C ASN A 73 -21.34 2.55 1.55
N GLY A 74 -22.51 3.16 1.37
CA GLY A 74 -23.78 2.42 1.36
C GLY A 74 -23.93 1.38 0.25
N ILE A 75 -23.15 1.50 -0.84
CA ILE A 75 -23.15 0.55 -1.96
C ILE A 75 -22.07 -0.51 -1.78
N TRP A 76 -20.92 -0.12 -1.22
CA TRP A 76 -19.71 -0.94 -1.09
C TRP A 76 -19.24 -0.99 0.38
N PRO A 77 -20.00 -1.61 1.29
CA PRO A 77 -19.76 -1.52 2.74
C PRO A 77 -18.50 -2.26 3.22
N HIS A 78 -17.95 -3.15 2.39
CA HIS A 78 -16.80 -4.02 2.71
C HIS A 78 -15.50 -3.62 2.01
N HIS A 79 -15.45 -2.47 1.32
CA HIS A 79 -14.24 -2.00 0.65
C HIS A 79 -13.43 -1.08 1.57
N SER A 80 -12.16 -1.42 1.80
CA SER A 80 -11.29 -0.68 2.70
C SER A 80 -10.00 -0.24 2.02
N SER A 81 -10.08 0.83 1.23
CA SER A 81 -8.90 1.52 0.68
C SER A 81 -7.91 0.54 0.03
N LEU A 82 -6.69 0.40 0.55
CA LEU A 82 -5.65 -0.47 0.02
C LEU A 82 -5.36 -1.64 0.98
N PHE A 83 -5.53 -2.88 0.51
CA PHE A 83 -5.34 -4.07 1.33
C PHE A 83 -5.03 -5.33 0.50
N PHE A 84 -4.58 -6.35 1.22
CA PHE A 84 -4.39 -7.71 0.71
C PHE A 84 -5.38 -8.65 1.39
N GLY A 85 -6.16 -9.37 0.59
CA GLY A 85 -7.15 -10.31 1.09
C GLY A 85 -7.94 -10.98 -0.03
N CYS A 86 -8.66 -12.03 0.33
CA CYS A 86 -9.50 -12.78 -0.61
C CYS A 86 -10.80 -13.16 0.09
N ASP A 87 -11.89 -13.24 -0.65
CA ASP A 87 -13.18 -13.64 -0.11
C ASP A 87 -13.19 -15.12 0.32
N ARG A 88 -13.48 -16.00 -0.63
CA ARG A 88 -14.01 -17.34 -0.37
C ARG A 88 -12.90 -18.37 -0.39
N VAL A 89 -12.35 -18.65 0.78
CA VAL A 89 -11.26 -19.62 0.98
C VAL A 89 -11.72 -20.69 1.97
N ASN A 90 -11.66 -21.97 1.58
CA ASN A 90 -11.95 -23.12 2.46
C ASN A 90 -13.27 -22.99 3.27
N GLY A 91 -14.31 -22.47 2.61
CA GLY A 91 -15.65 -22.26 3.19
C GLY A 91 -15.81 -21.00 4.07
N GLY A 92 -14.73 -20.26 4.31
CA GLY A 92 -14.75 -18.94 4.97
C GLY A 92 -14.93 -17.78 3.99
N ASN A 93 -15.20 -16.60 4.53
CA ASN A 93 -15.22 -15.32 3.81
C ASN A 93 -14.32 -14.29 4.54
N TYR A 94 -13.13 -14.04 4.00
CA TYR A 94 -12.09 -13.21 4.65
C TYR A 94 -12.07 -11.76 4.18
N TRP A 95 -12.98 -11.37 3.29
CA TRP A 95 -13.13 -9.99 2.83
C TRP A 95 -14.48 -9.39 3.25
N GLN A 96 -15.58 -9.97 2.81
CA GLN A 96 -16.95 -9.46 3.04
C GLN A 96 -17.66 -10.24 4.16
N GLU A 97 -18.96 -9.96 4.37
CA GLU A 97 -19.80 -10.53 5.46
C GLU A 97 -19.30 -10.16 6.87
N GLY A 98 -19.89 -10.75 7.90
CA GLY A 98 -19.54 -10.52 9.32
C GLY A 98 -18.22 -11.18 9.72
N LEU A 99 -17.61 -10.70 10.81
CA LEU A 99 -16.32 -11.16 11.33
C LEU A 99 -16.26 -12.66 11.62
N GLU A 100 -17.39 -13.27 11.98
CA GLU A 100 -17.56 -14.70 12.23
C GLU A 100 -17.32 -15.57 10.98
N ARG A 101 -17.44 -14.99 9.78
CA ARG A 101 -17.28 -15.72 8.51
C ARG A 101 -15.82 -15.93 8.11
N GLY A 102 -14.90 -15.17 8.69
CA GLY A 102 -13.48 -15.23 8.37
C GLY A 102 -12.82 -13.86 8.49
N ARG A 103 -11.57 -13.87 8.97
CA ARG A 103 -10.74 -12.68 9.15
C ARG A 103 -9.29 -12.97 8.85
N ILE A 104 -8.59 -11.98 8.33
CA ILE A 104 -7.14 -11.96 8.26
C ILE A 104 -6.66 -11.17 9.47
N ILE A 105 -6.07 -11.83 10.44
CA ILE A 105 -5.74 -11.24 11.74
C ILE A 105 -4.24 -10.96 11.77
N SER A 106 -3.86 -9.69 11.92
CA SER A 106 -2.48 -9.31 12.21
C SER A 106 -2.04 -9.88 13.56
N THR A 107 -0.89 -10.55 13.56
CA THR A 107 -0.32 -11.24 14.73
C THR A 107 1.12 -10.81 15.02
N GLY A 108 1.82 -10.21 14.04
CA GLY A 108 3.26 -9.96 14.09
C GLY A 108 3.70 -8.55 13.74
N VAL A 109 2.78 -7.56 13.70
CA VAL A 109 3.09 -6.24 13.16
C VAL A 109 4.20 -5.49 13.91
N ARG A 110 5.21 -5.04 13.15
CA ARG A 110 6.36 -4.29 13.66
C ARG A 110 6.92 -3.31 12.62
N ILE A 111 7.51 -2.22 13.11
CA ILE A 111 8.30 -1.30 12.30
C ILE A 111 9.75 -1.79 12.33
N VAL A 112 10.30 -2.13 11.17
CA VAL A 112 11.69 -2.61 11.01
C VAL A 112 12.63 -1.45 10.70
N GLU A 113 12.20 -0.52 9.85
CA GLU A 113 12.90 0.74 9.57
C GLU A 113 11.92 1.88 9.80
N ALA A 114 12.16 2.69 10.84
CA ALA A 114 11.20 3.71 11.28
C ALA A 114 11.40 5.08 10.64
N LYS A 115 12.58 5.36 10.07
CA LYS A 115 12.91 6.68 9.53
C LYS A 115 14.10 6.62 8.57
N GLY A 116 14.06 7.38 7.47
CA GLY A 116 15.18 7.50 6.52
C GLY A 116 14.69 7.79 5.10
N SER A 117 15.40 7.28 4.10
CA SER A 117 14.94 7.35 2.69
C SER A 117 13.74 6.43 2.40
N LYS A 118 13.41 5.54 3.34
CA LYS A 118 12.28 4.63 3.31
C LYS A 118 11.87 4.24 4.75
N VAL A 119 10.68 3.69 4.88
CA VAL A 119 10.18 2.96 6.04
C VAL A 119 9.93 1.52 5.65
N VAL A 120 10.11 0.59 6.58
CA VAL A 120 9.76 -0.82 6.40
C VAL A 120 8.87 -1.28 7.55
N ILE A 121 7.69 -1.77 7.22
CA ILE A 121 6.75 -2.43 8.13
C ILE A 121 6.75 -3.91 7.78
N GLU A 122 6.79 -4.78 8.78
CA GLU A 122 6.54 -6.20 8.61
C GLU A 122 5.31 -6.62 9.40
N ASP A 123 4.55 -7.58 8.87
CA ASP A 123 3.43 -8.19 9.56
C ASP A 123 3.31 -9.68 9.22
N GLU A 124 2.86 -10.47 10.19
CA GLU A 124 2.42 -11.85 10.01
C GLU A 124 0.91 -11.91 10.27
N CYS A 125 0.17 -12.44 9.32
CA CYS A 125 -1.27 -12.45 9.31
C CYS A 125 -1.79 -13.89 9.24
N ILE A 126 -2.66 -14.27 10.17
CA ILE A 126 -3.33 -15.58 10.16
C ILE A 126 -4.77 -15.44 9.64
N TRP A 127 -5.12 -16.30 8.69
CA TRP A 127 -6.48 -16.36 8.14
C TRP A 127 -7.30 -17.28 9.01
N LYS A 128 -8.26 -16.74 9.78
CA LYS A 128 -9.00 -17.53 10.78
C LYS A 128 -10.51 -17.34 10.71
N ARG A 129 -11.25 -18.41 10.97
CA ARG A 129 -12.68 -18.40 11.33
C ARG A 129 -12.93 -19.30 12.56
N PRO A 130 -14.00 -19.08 13.35
CA PRO A 130 -14.21 -19.83 14.60
C PRO A 130 -14.31 -21.35 14.44
N ASP A 131 -14.94 -21.81 13.35
CA ASP A 131 -15.33 -23.21 13.18
C ASP A 131 -14.40 -24.02 12.25
N ALA A 132 -13.16 -23.55 12.05
CA ALA A 132 -12.18 -24.27 11.25
C ALA A 132 -10.74 -23.90 11.60
N GLU A 133 -9.82 -24.78 11.21
CA GLU A 133 -8.40 -24.49 11.20
C GLU A 133 -8.09 -23.33 10.24
N ALA A 134 -7.05 -22.57 10.56
CA ALA A 134 -6.57 -21.50 9.71
C ALA A 134 -5.99 -22.09 8.42
N PRO A 135 -6.45 -21.70 7.22
CA PRO A 135 -5.91 -22.28 5.99
C PRO A 135 -4.56 -21.69 5.59
N ILE A 136 -4.27 -20.45 6.01
CA ILE A 136 -3.18 -19.62 5.48
C ILE A 136 -2.54 -18.80 6.60
N VAL A 137 -1.20 -18.73 6.60
CA VAL A 137 -0.46 -17.60 7.16
C VAL A 137 0.13 -16.79 6.00
N ASP A 138 0.03 -15.47 6.05
CA ASP A 138 0.73 -14.59 5.12
C ASP A 138 1.73 -13.70 5.88
N ARG A 139 2.92 -13.52 5.30
CA ARG A 139 3.98 -12.66 5.82
C ARG A 139 4.19 -11.52 4.85
N ARG A 140 4.08 -10.29 5.36
CA ARG A 140 4.13 -9.06 4.58
C ARG A 140 5.39 -8.31 4.97
N LYS A 141 6.14 -7.87 3.97
CA LYS A 141 7.09 -6.78 4.11
C LYS A 141 6.62 -5.64 3.23
N ILE A 142 6.34 -4.51 3.86
CA ILE A 142 5.81 -3.32 3.21
C ILE A 142 6.87 -2.24 3.27
N THR A 143 7.37 -1.84 2.11
CA THR A 143 8.39 -0.79 1.98
C THR A 143 7.74 0.48 1.47
N ILE A 144 7.94 1.59 2.18
CA ILE A 144 7.36 2.88 1.88
C ILE A 144 8.46 3.87 1.60
N SER A 145 8.46 4.49 0.42
CA SER A 145 9.51 5.43 0.02
C SER A 145 8.96 6.59 -0.79
N ALA A 146 9.77 7.65 -0.89
CA ALA A 146 9.49 8.82 -1.71
C ALA A 146 10.75 9.16 -2.52
N PRO A 147 11.05 8.38 -3.59
CA PRO A 147 12.32 8.49 -4.32
C PRO A 147 12.51 9.86 -4.97
N VAL A 148 11.41 10.51 -5.36
CA VAL A 148 11.38 11.90 -5.83
C VAL A 148 10.14 12.60 -5.28
N LYS A 149 10.17 13.95 -5.27
CA LYS A 149 9.13 14.81 -4.70
C LYS A 149 7.68 14.39 -5.03
N ASP A 150 7.41 14.07 -6.29
CA ASP A 150 6.05 13.86 -6.81
C ASP A 150 5.68 12.38 -6.94
N ILE A 151 6.47 11.47 -6.34
CA ILE A 151 6.23 10.02 -6.37
C ILE A 151 6.33 9.46 -4.95
N TYR A 152 5.21 8.96 -4.45
CA TYR A 152 5.18 8.10 -3.26
C TYR A 152 5.03 6.65 -3.71
N GLN A 153 5.78 5.75 -3.09
CA GLN A 153 5.82 4.34 -3.45
C GLN A 153 5.52 3.48 -2.23
N LEU A 154 4.68 2.48 -2.43
CA LEU A 154 4.25 1.53 -1.41
C LEU A 154 4.39 0.12 -1.99
N ASP A 155 5.51 -0.55 -1.69
CA ASP A 155 5.82 -1.88 -2.19
C ASP A 155 5.37 -2.95 -1.20
N PHE A 156 4.73 -4.00 -1.70
CA PHE A 156 4.33 -5.17 -0.92
C PHE A 156 5.07 -6.40 -1.41
N ASP A 157 5.91 -6.95 -0.54
CA ASP A 157 6.40 -8.32 -0.66
C ASP A 157 5.52 -9.21 0.23
N ILE A 158 4.86 -10.21 -0.37
CA ILE A 158 3.92 -11.09 0.34
C ILE A 158 4.31 -12.53 0.10
N GLU A 159 4.60 -13.24 1.19
CA GLU A 159 4.75 -14.68 1.22
C GLU A 159 3.48 -15.29 1.79
N MET A 160 2.93 -16.33 1.15
CA MET A 160 1.78 -17.06 1.69
C MET A 160 2.17 -18.51 1.94
N GLU A 161 1.97 -18.95 3.17
CA GLU A 161 2.14 -20.33 3.60
C GLU A 161 0.75 -20.99 3.70
N MET A 162 0.50 -21.98 2.83
CA MET A 162 -0.70 -22.79 2.88
C MET A 162 -0.53 -23.85 3.97
N LEU A 163 -1.31 -23.74 5.05
CA LEU A 163 -1.22 -24.67 6.19
C LEU A 163 -1.96 -25.99 5.93
N ILE A 164 -2.94 -25.95 5.03
CA ILE A 164 -3.76 -27.07 4.58
C ILE A 164 -3.96 -26.96 3.06
N ASP A 165 -4.64 -27.94 2.46
CA ASP A 165 -5.09 -27.83 1.06
C ASP A 165 -6.02 -26.63 0.89
N VAL A 166 -5.59 -25.63 0.11
CA VAL A 166 -6.33 -24.38 -0.08
C VAL A 166 -7.20 -24.44 -1.34
N ALA A 167 -8.49 -24.17 -1.16
CA ALA A 167 -9.48 -24.06 -2.22
C ALA A 167 -10.09 -22.65 -2.22
N ILE A 168 -9.85 -21.92 -3.32
CA ILE A 168 -10.38 -20.57 -3.54
C ILE A 168 -11.56 -20.66 -4.51
N GLN A 169 -12.71 -20.13 -4.12
CA GLN A 169 -13.89 -20.10 -5.00
C GLN A 169 -13.88 -18.84 -5.88
N LYS A 170 -14.46 -18.96 -7.08
CA LYS A 170 -14.63 -17.82 -7.99
C LYS A 170 -15.51 -16.74 -7.35
N THR A 171 -14.99 -15.51 -7.32
CA THR A 171 -15.72 -14.28 -6.96
C THR A 171 -15.35 -13.17 -7.96
N ASN A 172 -15.95 -11.98 -7.83
CA ASN A 172 -15.63 -10.80 -8.63
C ASN A 172 -14.63 -9.87 -7.91
N HIS A 173 -13.92 -10.39 -6.90
CA HIS A 173 -12.98 -9.62 -6.09
C HIS A 173 -11.54 -10.04 -6.38
N SER A 174 -10.60 -9.10 -6.27
CA SER A 174 -9.18 -9.34 -6.51
C SER A 174 -8.49 -9.94 -5.27
N LEU A 175 -7.18 -10.17 -5.34
CA LEU A 175 -6.36 -10.62 -4.19
C LEU A 175 -5.63 -9.45 -3.51
N PHE A 176 -5.20 -8.48 -4.32
CA PHE A 176 -4.68 -7.20 -3.87
C PHE A 176 -5.61 -6.12 -4.41
N SER A 177 -6.08 -5.25 -3.53
CA SER A 177 -7.26 -4.44 -3.81
C SER A 177 -7.03 -3.00 -3.44
N VAL A 178 -7.40 -2.12 -4.37
CA VAL A 178 -7.35 -0.67 -4.20
C VAL A 178 -8.75 -0.12 -4.44
N ARG A 179 -9.35 0.47 -3.41
CA ARG A 179 -10.57 1.24 -3.54
C ARG A 179 -10.19 2.69 -3.83
N VAL A 180 -10.23 3.05 -5.10
CA VAL A 180 -9.92 4.40 -5.58
C VAL A 180 -10.96 5.41 -5.08
N ASP A 181 -10.54 6.65 -4.86
CA ASP A 181 -11.45 7.77 -4.56
C ASP A 181 -12.49 7.93 -5.69
N PRO A 182 -13.78 8.19 -5.40
CA PRO A 182 -14.81 8.36 -6.42
C PRO A 182 -14.43 9.36 -7.52
N ASP A 183 -13.78 10.48 -7.17
CA ASP A 183 -13.39 11.52 -8.13
C ASP A 183 -12.35 11.03 -9.15
N LEU A 184 -11.69 9.90 -8.87
CA LEU A 184 -10.72 9.24 -9.74
C LEU A 184 -11.28 7.96 -10.40
N ALA A 185 -12.50 7.55 -10.06
CA ALA A 185 -13.09 6.32 -10.55
C ALA A 185 -13.52 6.44 -12.03
N VAL A 186 -13.47 5.32 -12.77
CA VAL A 186 -13.88 5.28 -14.19
C VAL A 186 -15.32 5.76 -14.39
N VAL A 187 -16.21 5.42 -13.46
CA VAL A 187 -17.62 5.83 -13.49
C VAL A 187 -17.82 7.35 -13.35
N GLU A 188 -16.85 8.06 -12.78
CA GLU A 188 -16.84 9.52 -12.63
C GLU A 188 -15.91 10.21 -13.64
N GLY A 189 -15.50 9.50 -14.70
CA GLY A 189 -14.66 10.06 -15.77
C GLY A 189 -13.14 9.84 -15.59
N GLY A 190 -12.73 9.10 -14.55
CA GLY A 190 -11.36 8.60 -14.42
C GLY A 190 -10.99 7.63 -15.54
N THR A 191 -9.69 7.36 -15.70
CA THR A 191 -9.17 6.43 -16.71
C THR A 191 -8.34 5.35 -16.04
N MET A 192 -8.65 4.09 -16.34
CA MET A 192 -7.83 2.94 -15.97
C MET A 192 -6.95 2.59 -17.16
N ILE A 193 -5.63 2.52 -16.95
CA ILE A 193 -4.64 2.15 -17.95
C ILE A 193 -3.68 1.15 -17.32
N ASP A 194 -3.41 0.04 -18.00
CA ASP A 194 -2.41 -0.91 -17.53
C ASP A 194 -1.01 -0.66 -18.12
N SER A 195 -0.04 -1.51 -17.75
CA SER A 195 1.34 -1.39 -18.21
C SER A 195 1.53 -1.58 -19.72
N GLU A 196 0.55 -2.17 -20.41
CA GLU A 196 0.55 -2.35 -21.86
C GLU A 196 -0.20 -1.21 -22.58
N GLY A 197 -0.72 -0.23 -21.84
CA GLY A 197 -1.48 0.90 -22.36
C GLY A 197 -2.94 0.55 -22.71
N ARG A 198 -3.44 -0.63 -22.32
CA ARG A 198 -4.85 -0.99 -22.49
C ARG A 198 -5.71 -0.18 -21.54
N GLN A 199 -6.91 0.18 -21.98
CA GLN A 199 -7.81 1.05 -21.21
C GLN A 199 -9.08 0.34 -20.77
N GLY A 200 -9.54 0.69 -19.57
CA GLY A 200 -10.81 0.23 -18.99
C GLY A 200 -10.75 -1.16 -18.35
N GLU A 201 -11.90 -1.63 -17.88
CA GLU A 201 -12.09 -2.94 -17.26
C GLU A 201 -12.45 -3.99 -18.33
N LYS A 202 -11.48 -4.43 -19.14
CA LYS A 202 -11.70 -5.52 -20.12
C LYS A 202 -10.51 -6.46 -20.22
#